data_AF-A0A1Y1V667-F1
#
_entry.id   AF-A0A1Y1V667-F1
#
_cell.length_a   1.000
_cell.length_b   1.000
_cell.length_c   1.000
_cell.angle_alpha   90.00
_cell.angle_beta   90.00
_cell.angle_gamma   90.00
#
_symmetry.space_group_name_H-M   'P 1'
#
loop_
_entity.id
_entity.type
_entity.pdbx_description
1 polymer ?
#
loop_
_entity_poly.entity_id
_entity_poly.type
_entity_poly.pdbx_seq_one_letter_code
_entity_poly.pdbx_strand_id
1 'polypeptide(L)'
;MIFKDKIDRNLIIKNKKNVFKHVVRELYLRNDIPCLSECCPLPQKCHEKVENISFTSLLQNDCMYLIPDIKTTELYLELFEHENLNNIIITQTVFENVIIFFKIY
;
A
#
# COMPACT_ATOMS: atom_id res chain seq x y z
N MET A 1 -18.40 5.18 -12.68
CA MET A 1 -17.22 4.47 -13.22
C MET A 1 -16.05 4.72 -12.29
N ILE A 2 -15.40 3.66 -11.81
CA ILE A 2 -14.38 3.67 -10.74
C ILE A 2 -12.95 3.87 -11.30
N PHE A 3 -12.77 3.73 -12.61
CA PHE A 3 -11.47 3.77 -13.27
C PHE A 3 -11.34 5.01 -14.14
N LYS A 4 -10.21 5.72 -13.99
CA LYS A 4 -9.86 6.91 -14.78
C LYS A 4 -9.13 6.51 -16.05
N ASP A 5 -8.13 5.64 -15.93
CA ASP A 5 -7.26 5.22 -17.02
C ASP A 5 -6.94 3.71 -16.92
N LYS A 6 -6.54 3.12 -18.05
CA LYS A 6 -6.02 1.75 -18.16
C LYS A 6 -4.65 1.79 -18.82
N ILE A 7 -3.69 1.09 -18.23
CA ILE A 7 -2.31 0.96 -18.72
C ILE A 7 -1.99 -0.52 -18.89
N ASP A 8 -1.28 -0.87 -19.96
CA ASP A 8 -0.76 -2.22 -20.15
C ASP A 8 0.63 -2.36 -19.51
N ARG A 9 0.72 -3.22 -18.50
CA ARG A 9 1.96 -3.54 -17.78
C ARG A 9 2.61 -4.77 -18.40
N ASN A 10 3.73 -4.54 -19.09
CA ASN A 10 4.54 -5.60 -19.67
C ASN A 10 5.48 -6.20 -18.61
N LEU A 11 5.47 -7.52 -18.47
CA LEU A 11 6.24 -8.26 -17.47
C LEU A 11 6.93 -9.45 -18.12
N ILE A 12 8.17 -9.72 -17.72
CA ILE A 12 8.87 -10.96 -18.07
C ILE A 12 8.88 -11.83 -16.81
N ILE A 13 8.16 -12.95 -16.86
CA ILE A 13 8.00 -13.84 -15.71
C ILE A 13 8.72 -15.15 -16.01
N LYS A 14 9.55 -15.60 -15.07
CA LYS A 14 10.19 -16.91 -15.11
C LYS A 14 9.25 -17.95 -14.48
N ASN A 15 8.93 -19.01 -15.20
CA ASN A 15 8.10 -20.09 -14.65
C ASN A 15 8.93 -21.09 -13.82
N LYS A 16 8.26 -22.02 -13.12
CA LYS A 16 8.90 -23.09 -12.33
C LYS A 16 9.83 -24.01 -13.14
N LYS A 17 9.68 -24.04 -14.47
CA LYS A 17 10.52 -24.82 -15.40
C LYS A 17 11.68 -23.99 -15.96
N ASN A 18 12.01 -22.85 -15.36
CA ASN A 18 13.05 -21.90 -15.80
C ASN A 18 12.86 -21.30 -17.20
N VAL A 19 11.64 -21.31 -17.75
CA VAL A 19 11.31 -20.68 -19.03
C VAL A 19 10.77 -19.27 -18.78
N PHE A 20 11.32 -18.30 -19.49
CA PHE A 20 10.85 -16.90 -19.48
C PHE A 20 9.66 -16.73 -20.41
N LYS A 21 8.61 -16.06 -19.93
CA LYS A 21 7.44 -15.68 -20.73
C LYS A 21 7.18 -14.19 -20.62
N HIS A 22 6.87 -13.58 -21.75
CA HIS A 22 6.32 -12.23 -21.79
C HIS A 22 4.82 -12.28 -21.43
N VAL A 23 4.41 -11.47 -20.46
CA VAL A 23 3.04 -11.38 -19.96
C VAL A 23 2.64 -9.92 -19.95
N VAL A 24 1.48 -9.61 -20.54
CA VAL A 24 0.87 -8.29 -20.45
C VAL A 24 -0.28 -8.35 -19.47
N ARG A 25 -0.30 -7.45 -18.49
CA ARG A 25 -1.39 -7.33 -17.51
C ARG A 25 -2.00 -5.96 -17.59
N GLU A 26 -3.32 -5.90 -17.51
CA GLU A 26 -4.05 -4.63 -17.40
C GLU A 26 -3.83 -4.04 -16.00
N LEU A 27 -3.49 -2.75 -15.95
CA LEU A 27 -3.35 -1.97 -14.72
C LEU A 27 -4.33 -0.79 -14.79
N TYR A 28 -5.33 -0.80 -13.92
CA TYR A 28 -6.33 0.24 -13.86
C TYR A 28 -5.94 1.33 -12.86
N LEU A 29 -5.91 2.58 -13.31
CA LEU A 29 -5.72 3.73 -12.45
C LEU A 29 -7.07 4.20 -11.90
N ARG A 30 -7.21 4.11 -10.58
CA ARG A 30 -8.38 4.52 -9.82
C ARG A 30 -8.22 5.97 -9.36
N ASN A 31 -9.30 6.73 -9.37
CA ASN A 31 -9.36 8.12 -8.87
C ASN A 31 -10.09 8.25 -7.53
N ASP A 32 -10.46 7.11 -6.94
CA ASP A 32 -11.26 7.00 -5.72
C ASP A 32 -10.50 6.29 -4.59
N ILE A 33 -9.16 6.36 -4.59
CA ILE A 33 -8.34 5.82 -3.50
C ILE A 33 -8.41 6.79 -2.31
N PRO A 34 -8.93 6.37 -1.14
CA PRO A 34 -9.06 7.26 0.01
C PRO A 34 -7.71 7.54 0.66
N CYS A 35 -7.54 8.77 1.13
CA CYS A 35 -6.39 9.22 1.89
C CYS A 35 -6.42 8.77 3.35
N LEU A 36 -7.61 8.42 3.87
CA LEU A 36 -7.86 7.98 5.25
C LEU A 36 -7.48 8.99 6.35
N SER A 37 -7.14 10.23 5.99
CA SER A 37 -6.88 11.30 6.95
C SER A 37 -8.17 12.04 7.27
N GLU A 38 -8.47 12.20 8.56
CA GLU A 38 -9.63 13.00 9.04
C GLU A 38 -9.48 14.50 8.73
N CYS A 39 -8.25 14.96 8.47
CA CYS A 39 -7.96 16.36 8.14
C CYS A 39 -8.08 16.65 6.64
N CYS A 40 -8.49 15.69 5.80
CA CYS A 40 -8.57 15.93 4.37
C CYS A 40 -9.70 16.91 4.04
N PRO A 41 -9.43 18.03 3.35
CA PRO A 41 -10.46 19.02 3.00
C PRO A 41 -11.36 18.57 1.85
N LEU A 42 -11.05 17.44 1.21
CA LEU A 42 -11.79 16.89 0.08
C LEU A 42 -13.08 16.19 0.54
N PRO A 43 -14.10 16.08 -0.34
CA PRO A 43 -15.41 15.53 0.02
C PRO A 43 -15.37 14.10 0.59
N GLN A 44 -16.47 13.73 1.29
CA GLN A 44 -16.62 12.54 2.15
C GLN A 44 -16.04 11.21 1.63
N LYS A 45 -15.94 11.00 0.32
CA LYS A 45 -15.34 9.79 -0.28
C LYS A 45 -13.86 9.56 0.10
N CYS A 46 -13.08 10.59 0.45
CA CYS A 46 -11.71 10.39 0.94
C CYS A 46 -11.65 9.84 2.38
N HIS A 47 -12.76 9.98 3.11
CA HIS A 47 -12.94 9.57 4.51
C HIS A 47 -13.71 8.25 4.66
N GLU A 48 -14.39 7.80 3.60
CA GLU A 48 -15.13 6.54 3.63
C GLU A 48 -14.16 5.39 3.91
N LYS A 49 -14.30 4.79 5.10
CA LYS A 49 -13.58 3.59 5.48
C LYS A 49 -13.95 2.48 4.49
N VAL A 50 -12.94 1.87 3.88
CA VAL A 50 -13.15 0.65 3.09
C VAL A 50 -13.66 -0.43 4.04
N GLU A 51 -14.89 -0.90 3.84
CA GLU A 51 -15.45 -2.01 4.61
C GLU A 51 -14.52 -3.25 4.48
N ASN A 52 -14.25 -3.92 5.59
CA ASN A 52 -13.34 -5.08 5.74
C ASN A 52 -11.84 -4.81 5.92
N ILE A 53 -11.44 -3.56 6.22
CA ILE A 53 -10.06 -3.29 6.64
C ILE A 53 -10.10 -2.63 8.02
N SER A 54 -9.53 -3.32 9.02
CA SER A 54 -9.31 -2.76 10.36
C SER A 54 -8.26 -1.66 10.27
N PHE A 55 -8.67 -0.45 9.91
CA PHE A 55 -7.84 0.74 10.05
C PHE A 55 -8.01 1.28 11.47
N THR A 56 -6.92 1.36 12.22
CA THR A 56 -6.80 2.28 13.34
C THR A 56 -6.91 3.69 12.75
N SER A 57 -7.94 4.43 13.15
CA SER A 57 -8.11 5.83 12.74
C SER A 57 -6.80 6.58 13.06
N LEU A 58 -6.22 7.25 12.06
CA LEU A 58 -5.05 8.10 12.26
C LEU A 58 -5.46 9.21 13.23
N LEU A 59 -4.69 9.38 14.31
CA LEU A 59 -5.09 10.21 15.45
C LEU A 59 -5.40 11.65 15.02
N GLN A 60 -6.47 12.20 15.60
CA GLN A 60 -6.79 13.62 15.51
C GLN A 60 -5.67 14.42 16.19
N ASN A 61 -5.04 15.33 15.44
CA ASN A 61 -4.13 16.41 15.87
C ASN A 61 -2.62 16.26 15.54
N ASP A 62 -2.16 15.16 14.98
CA ASP A 62 -0.75 15.05 14.59
C ASP A 62 -0.52 15.57 13.16
N CYS A 63 0.30 16.61 13.02
CA CYS A 63 0.59 17.27 11.74
C CYS A 63 1.56 16.47 10.84
N MET A 64 2.02 15.29 11.26
CA MET A 64 3.05 14.54 10.55
C MET A 64 2.73 13.05 10.51
N TYR A 65 2.83 12.48 9.30
CA TYR A 65 2.74 11.05 9.06
C TYR A 65 4.12 10.48 8.76
N LEU A 66 4.40 9.27 9.24
CA LEU A 66 5.58 8.51 8.85
C LEU A 66 5.25 7.61 7.66
N ILE A 67 6.04 7.71 6.59
CA ILE A 67 5.96 6.83 5.42
C ILE A 67 7.30 6.11 5.27
N PRO A 68 7.45 4.88 5.77
CA PRO A 68 8.72 4.17 5.68
C PRO A 68 8.96 3.63 4.26
N ASP A 69 10.24 3.44 3.92
CA ASP A 69 10.63 2.74 2.70
C ASP A 69 10.74 1.23 2.94
N ILE A 70 11.03 0.47 1.88
CA ILE A 70 11.14 -1.00 1.95
C ILE A 70 12.26 -1.41 2.93
N LYS A 71 13.44 -0.79 2.82
CA LYS A 71 14.63 -1.20 3.61
C LYS A 71 14.44 -0.91 5.10
N THR A 72 13.91 0.25 5.44
CA THR A 72 13.59 0.63 6.81
C THR A 72 12.55 -0.31 7.40
N THR A 73 11.52 -0.69 6.63
CA THR A 73 10.49 -1.62 7.09
C THR A 73 11.05 -3.02 7.33
N GLU A 74 11.93 -3.51 6.44
CA GLU A 74 12.59 -4.82 6.60
C GLU A 74 13.54 -4.87 7.81
N LEU A 75 14.33 -3.81 8.02
CA LEU A 75 15.35 -3.78 9.09
C LEU A 75 14.75 -3.54 10.47
N TYR A 76 13.61 -2.84 10.55
CA TYR A 76 13.08 -2.32 11.80
C TYR A 76 11.61 -2.69 12.03
N LEU A 77 11.15 -3.83 11.49
CA LEU A 77 9.76 -4.26 11.61
C LEU A 77 9.27 -4.25 13.07
N GLU A 78 10.09 -4.74 13.99
CA GLU A 78 9.79 -4.75 15.43
C GLU A 78 9.53 -3.35 16.01
N LEU A 79 10.18 -2.30 15.47
CA LEU A 79 9.92 -0.92 15.90
C LEU A 79 8.54 -0.43 15.44
N PHE A 80 8.03 -0.94 14.31
CA PHE A 80 6.70 -0.62 13.80
C PHE A 80 5.57 -1.29 14.61
N GLU A 81 5.88 -2.31 15.40
CA GLU A 81 4.94 -2.98 16.31
C GLU A 81 4.82 -2.27 17.68
N HIS A 82 5.67 -1.28 17.93
CA HIS A 82 5.76 -0.61 19.23
C HIS A 82 4.56 0.31 19.47
N GLU A 83 3.88 0.16 20.62
CA GLU A 83 2.62 0.86 20.95
C GLU A 83 2.69 2.41 20.92
N ASN A 84 3.90 2.97 21.07
CA ASN A 84 4.12 4.42 21.06
C ASN A 84 4.27 5.00 19.65
N LEU A 85 4.48 4.15 18.63
CA LEU A 85 4.67 4.59 17.26
C LEU A 85 3.31 4.62 16.55
N ASN A 86 2.79 5.83 16.34
CA ASN A 86 1.49 6.07 15.72
C ASN A 86 1.64 6.80 14.38
N ASN A 87 0.54 6.92 13.65
CA ASN A 87 0.43 7.72 12.42
C ASN A 87 1.37 7.28 11.29
N ILE A 88 1.43 5.97 11.04
CA ILE A 88 2.27 5.36 10.01
C ILE A 88 1.42 5.00 8.81
N ILE A 89 1.84 5.42 7.63
CA ILE A 89 1.20 5.07 6.36
C ILE A 89 2.10 4.06 5.65
N ILE A 90 1.62 2.82 5.54
CA ILE A 90 2.28 1.78 4.75
C ILE A 90 1.76 1.83 3.31
N THR A 91 2.67 2.04 2.37
CA THR A 91 2.34 2.01 0.94
C THR A 91 2.17 0.58 0.44
N GLN A 92 1.32 0.37 -0.56
CA GLN A 92 1.11 -0.95 -1.17
C GLN A 92 2.42 -1.58 -1.65
N THR A 93 3.33 -0.78 -2.23
CA THR A 93 4.63 -1.27 -2.71
C THR A 93 5.48 -1.81 -1.55
N VAL A 94 5.51 -1.12 -0.41
CA VAL A 94 6.24 -1.60 0.78
C VAL A 94 5.63 -2.91 1.26
N PHE A 95 4.31 -2.95 1.44
CA PHE A 95 3.59 -4.14 1.88
C PHE A 95 3.85 -5.37 0.99
N GLU A 96 3.78 -5.22 -0.32
CA GLU A 96 4.01 -6.31 -1.28
C GLU A 96 5.45 -6.84 -1.24
N ASN A 97 6.46 -5.95 -1.12
CA ASN A 97 7.86 -6.38 -1.11
C ASN A 97 8.23 -7.08 0.21
N VAL A 98 7.75 -6.56 1.33
CA VAL A 98 8.03 -7.13 2.66
C VAL A 98 7.33 -8.49 2.83
N ILE A 99 6.07 -8.64 2.40
CA ILE A 99 5.35 -9.93 2.50
C ILE A 99 5.94 -11.01 1.59
N ILE A 100 6.44 -10.64 0.40
CA ILE A 100 7.13 -11.61 -0.45
C ILE A 100 8.39 -12.11 0.24
N PHE A 101 9.11 -11.25 0.96
CA PHE A 101 10.26 -11.66 1.76
C PHE A 101 9.86 -12.70 2.81
N PHE A 102 8.79 -12.47 3.58
CA PHE A 102 8.29 -13.43 4.57
C PHE A 102 7.79 -14.77 4.01
N LYS A 103 7.43 -14.83 2.73
CA LYS A 103 7.07 -16.11 2.07
C LYS A 103 8.26 -16.91 1.57
N ILE A 104 9.46 -16.32 1.55
CA ILE A 104 10.69 -16.95 1.05
C ILE A 104 11.51 -17.56 2.19
N TYR A 105 11.30 -17.10 3.44
CA TYR A 105 11.79 -17.74 4.66
C TYR A 105 10.78 -18.75 5.19
#